data_AF-A0A9R0VQ94-F1
#
_entry.id   AF-A0A9R0VQ94-F1
#
_cell.length_a   1.000
_cell.length_b   1.000
_cell.length_c   1.000
_cell.angle_alpha   90.00
_cell.angle_beta   90.00
_cell.angle_gamma   90.00
#
_symmetry.space_group_name_H-M   'P 1'
#
loop_
_entity.id
_entity.type
_entity.pdbx_description
1 polymer ?
#
loop_
_entity_poly.entity_id
_entity_poly.type
_entity_poly.pdbx_seq_one_letter_code
_entity_poly.pdbx_strand_id
1 'polypeptide(L)'
;MASGKVHTHKAFLLCNYALLGAASSCIFLTLSLRLVPSPCGLLLVFLHALTAVFSAAGCSGSFTAGPANPAPWHTAHTAGAALTAIFQGAVALLAFTRTADFLAELQSYVRDDDGAVILKMVGGLGTAIFVLEWAALALAFSLRLDEDDDGDDDLRRAKNWADAYHV
;
A
#
# COMPACT_ATOMS: atom_id res chain seq x y z
N MET A 1 -3.11 21.96 -17.29
CA MET A 1 -3.29 20.58 -16.76
C MET A 1 -1.98 19.85 -16.44
N ALA A 2 -0.92 19.94 -17.25
CA ALA A 2 0.36 19.23 -17.02
C ALA A 2 1.02 19.43 -15.64
N SER A 3 0.87 20.60 -15.00
CA SER A 3 1.43 20.83 -13.66
C SER A 3 0.74 19.97 -12.58
N GLY A 4 -0.58 19.76 -12.65
CA GLY A 4 -1.33 18.97 -11.66
C GLY A 4 -0.91 17.50 -11.63
N LYS A 5 -0.81 16.87 -12.80
CA LYS A 5 -0.36 15.47 -12.99
C LYS A 5 1.00 15.19 -12.36
N VAL A 6 1.95 16.11 -12.53
CA VAL A 6 3.29 16.00 -11.92
C VAL A 6 3.23 16.04 -10.39
N HIS A 7 2.34 16.85 -9.81
CA HIS A 7 2.16 16.91 -8.35
C HIS A 7 1.47 15.65 -7.83
N THR A 8 0.42 15.16 -8.49
CA THR A 8 -0.27 13.90 -8.12
C THR A 8 0.68 12.71 -8.19
N HIS A 9 1.50 12.62 -9.23
CA HIS A 9 2.48 11.54 -9.39
C HIS A 9 3.56 11.59 -8.30
N LYS A 10 4.08 12.78 -7.98
CA LYS A 10 5.03 12.96 -6.86
C LYS A 10 4.41 12.58 -5.53
N ALA A 11 3.15 12.96 -5.29
CA ALA A 11 2.43 12.59 -4.07
C ALA A 11 2.23 11.07 -3.98
N PHE A 12 1.88 10.42 -5.09
CA PHE A 12 1.76 8.97 -5.17
C PHE A 12 3.09 8.27 -4.84
N LEU A 13 4.21 8.70 -5.42
CA LEU A 13 5.53 8.14 -5.11
C LEU A 13 5.91 8.36 -3.65
N LEU A 14 5.73 9.58 -3.13
CA LEU A 14 6.01 9.89 -1.73
C LEU A 14 5.19 8.99 -0.78
N CYS A 15 3.91 8.79 -1.09
CA CYS A 15 3.02 7.93 -0.32
C CYS A 15 3.51 6.48 -0.33
N ASN A 16 3.90 5.94 -1.49
CA ASN A 16 4.45 4.60 -1.58
C ASN A 16 5.79 4.48 -0.83
N TYR A 17 6.73 5.42 -0.95
CA TYR A 17 7.96 5.37 -0.16
C TYR A 17 7.72 5.44 1.35
N ALA A 18 6.75 6.24 1.80
CA ALA A 18 6.36 6.30 3.20
C ALA A 18 5.78 4.95 3.67
N LEU A 19 4.95 4.30 2.85
CA LEU A 19 4.44 2.95 3.10
C LEU A 19 5.57 1.92 3.24
N LEU A 20 6.57 1.98 2.36
CA LEU A 20 7.72 1.07 2.41
C LEU A 20 8.51 1.22 3.71
N GLY A 21 8.77 2.47 4.11
CA GLY A 21 9.46 2.80 5.36
C GLY A 21 8.65 2.40 6.61
N ALA A 22 7.35 2.65 6.60
CA ALA A 22 6.46 2.26 7.68
C ALA A 22 6.36 0.73 7.82
N ALA A 23 6.16 0.01 6.70
CA ALA A 23 6.07 -1.44 6.69
C ALA A 23 7.37 -2.11 7.16
N SER A 24 8.52 -1.65 6.67
CA SER A 24 9.83 -2.15 7.11
C SER A 24 10.10 -1.89 8.59
N SER A 25 9.70 -0.73 9.11
CA SER A 25 9.77 -0.42 10.54
C SER A 25 8.83 -1.32 11.37
N CYS A 26 7.61 -1.59 10.87
CA CYS A 26 6.69 -2.56 11.47
C CYS A 26 7.30 -3.97 11.53
N ILE A 27 7.97 -4.43 10.47
CA ILE A 27 8.68 -5.72 10.45
C ILE A 27 9.77 -5.72 11.53
N PHE A 28 10.59 -4.67 11.61
CA PHE A 28 11.65 -4.58 12.61
C PHE A 28 11.12 -4.60 14.05
N LEU A 29 10.07 -3.83 14.34
CA LEU A 29 9.42 -3.82 15.66
C LEU A 29 8.79 -5.18 15.99
N THR A 30 8.16 -5.82 15.01
CA THR A 30 7.58 -7.17 15.15
C THR A 30 8.67 -8.20 15.46
N LEU A 31 9.79 -8.16 14.75
CA LEU A 31 10.94 -9.03 15.04
C LEU A 31 11.58 -8.71 16.40
N SER A 32 11.52 -7.46 16.85
CA SER A 32 12.00 -7.03 18.16
C SER A 32 11.21 -7.63 19.33
N LEU A 33 9.96 -8.07 19.09
CA LEU A 33 9.18 -8.87 20.06
C LEU A 33 9.76 -10.28 20.27
N ARG A 34 10.75 -10.70 19.47
CA ARG A 34 11.39 -12.03 19.53
C ARG A 34 10.35 -13.15 19.62
N LEU A 35 9.44 -13.12 18.65
CA LEU A 35 8.32 -14.05 18.56
C LEU A 35 8.84 -15.50 18.54
N VAL A 36 8.28 -16.35 19.40
CA VAL A 36 8.31 -17.80 19.17
C VAL A 36 7.54 -18.07 17.86
N PRO A 37 7.90 -19.06 17.04
CA PRO A 37 7.15 -19.39 15.83
C PRO A 37 5.67 -19.67 16.17
N SER A 38 4.84 -18.64 16.00
CA SER A 38 3.39 -18.65 16.20
C SER A 38 2.69 -18.31 14.89
N PRO A 39 1.52 -18.90 14.60
CA PRO A 39 0.76 -18.58 13.39
C PRO A 39 0.41 -17.08 13.31
N CYS A 40 -0.01 -16.47 14.41
CA CYS A 40 -0.32 -15.04 14.47
C CYS A 40 0.90 -14.16 14.21
N GLY A 41 2.07 -14.48 14.77
CA GLY A 41 3.31 -13.76 14.51
C GLY A 41 3.72 -13.81 13.04
N LEU A 42 3.64 -15.01 12.42
CA LEU A 42 3.94 -15.19 11.00
C LEU A 42 2.95 -14.44 10.10
N LEU A 43 1.65 -14.48 10.41
CA LEU A 43 0.63 -13.73 9.67
C LEU A 43 0.85 -12.22 9.75
N LEU A 44 1.25 -11.71 10.91
CA LEU A 44 1.52 -10.29 11.12
C LEU A 44 2.76 -9.82 10.33
N VAL A 45 3.84 -10.60 10.36
CA VAL A 45 5.04 -10.33 9.52
C VAL A 45 4.68 -10.41 8.03
N PHE A 46 3.92 -11.43 7.63
CA PHE A 46 3.47 -11.60 6.25
C PHE A 46 2.64 -10.42 5.77
N LEU A 47 1.73 -9.92 6.62
CA LEU A 47 0.90 -8.76 6.30
C LEU A 47 1.75 -7.51 6.06
N HIS A 48 2.74 -7.23 6.92
CA HIS A 48 3.66 -6.13 6.71
C HIS A 48 4.53 -6.30 5.46
N ALA A 49 4.93 -7.54 5.15
CA ALA A 49 5.65 -7.84 3.92
C ALA A 49 4.78 -7.58 2.67
N LEU A 50 3.49 -7.87 2.70
CA LEU A 50 2.57 -7.55 1.60
C LEU A 50 2.49 -6.05 1.35
N THR A 51 2.32 -5.23 2.40
CA THR A 51 2.35 -3.76 2.25
C THR A 51 3.67 -3.30 1.62
N ALA A 52 4.81 -3.85 2.06
CA ALA A 52 6.12 -3.51 1.48
C ALA A 52 6.22 -3.89 -0.01
N VAL A 53 5.72 -5.05 -0.42
CA VAL A 53 5.70 -5.50 -1.82
C VAL A 53 4.81 -4.60 -2.68
N PHE A 54 3.59 -4.31 -2.24
CA PHE A 54 2.67 -3.45 -2.98
C PHE A 54 3.21 -2.03 -3.12
N SER A 55 3.77 -1.49 -2.04
CA SER A 55 4.43 -0.18 -2.04
C SER A 55 5.64 -0.14 -2.99
N ALA A 56 6.55 -1.12 -2.91
CA ALA A 56 7.73 -1.17 -3.76
C ALA A 56 7.38 -1.22 -5.25
N ALA A 57 6.30 -1.93 -5.57
CA ALA A 57 5.83 -2.02 -6.94
C ALA A 57 5.03 -0.79 -7.39
N GLY A 58 4.35 -0.08 -6.48
CA GLY A 58 3.83 1.27 -6.72
C GLY A 58 4.94 2.26 -7.05
N CYS A 59 6.08 2.20 -6.34
CA CYS A 59 7.26 3.01 -6.66
C CYS A 59 7.89 2.68 -8.02
N SER A 60 7.88 1.39 -8.41
CA SER A 60 8.55 0.91 -9.61
C SER A 60 7.66 0.91 -10.86
N GLY A 61 6.36 1.19 -10.70
CA GLY A 61 5.36 1.08 -11.77
C GLY A 61 5.09 -0.37 -12.21
N SER A 62 5.53 -1.39 -11.48
CA SER A 62 5.47 -2.79 -11.93
C SER A 62 4.04 -3.34 -12.09
N PHE A 63 3.03 -2.68 -11.53
CA PHE A 63 1.61 -3.06 -11.65
C PHE A 63 0.78 -2.08 -12.50
N THR A 64 1.39 -1.10 -13.17
CA THR A 64 0.65 -0.21 -14.08
C THR A 64 0.19 -0.99 -15.33
N ALA A 65 -1.01 -0.68 -15.81
CA ALA A 65 -1.55 -1.28 -17.03
C ALA A 65 -0.72 -0.80 -18.23
N GLY A 66 -0.27 -1.73 -19.07
CA GLY A 66 0.51 -1.44 -20.26
C GLY A 66 0.59 -2.67 -21.17
N PRO A 67 1.13 -2.55 -22.39
CA PRO A 67 1.16 -3.67 -23.35
C PRO A 67 1.91 -4.91 -22.82
N ALA A 68 2.77 -4.74 -21.80
CA ALA A 68 3.52 -5.81 -21.13
C ALA A 68 2.83 -6.35 -19.85
N ASN A 69 1.75 -5.73 -19.37
CA ASN A 69 1.06 -6.09 -18.11
C ASN A 69 -0.44 -6.23 -18.34
N PRO A 70 -0.98 -7.47 -18.36
CA PRO A 70 -2.39 -7.69 -18.65
C PRO A 70 -3.28 -7.14 -17.53
N ALA A 71 -4.42 -6.55 -17.92
CA ALA A 71 -5.40 -5.91 -17.02
C ALA A 71 -5.80 -6.70 -15.75
N PRO A 72 -5.86 -8.05 -15.73
CA PRO A 72 -6.19 -8.81 -14.51
C PRO A 72 -5.19 -8.62 -13.38
N TRP A 73 -3.90 -8.42 -13.68
CA TRP A 73 -2.83 -8.30 -12.69
C TRP A 73 -2.91 -6.98 -11.91
N HIS A 74 -3.30 -5.90 -12.59
CA HIS A 74 -3.58 -4.59 -11.97
C HIS A 74 -4.78 -4.68 -11.02
N THR A 75 -5.87 -5.32 -11.44
CA THR A 75 -7.08 -5.50 -10.59
C THR A 75 -6.77 -6.34 -9.37
N ALA A 76 -6.02 -7.44 -9.53
CA ALA A 76 -5.59 -8.28 -8.43
C ALA A 76 -4.69 -7.52 -7.44
N HIS A 77 -3.74 -6.71 -7.93
CA HIS A 77 -2.91 -5.85 -7.09
C HIS A 77 -3.74 -4.85 -6.28
N THR A 78 -4.68 -4.17 -6.93
CA THR A 78 -5.55 -3.17 -6.30
C THR A 78 -6.42 -3.81 -5.21
N ALA A 79 -7.03 -4.96 -5.50
CA ALA A 79 -7.82 -5.71 -4.53
C ALA A 79 -6.95 -6.24 -3.37
N GLY A 80 -5.75 -6.73 -3.68
CA GLY A 80 -4.77 -7.18 -2.69
C GLY A 80 -4.37 -6.06 -1.74
N ALA A 81 -4.01 -4.89 -2.27
CA ALA A 81 -3.64 -3.72 -1.48
C ALA A 81 -4.80 -3.24 -0.57
N ALA A 82 -6.04 -3.24 -1.08
CA ALA A 82 -7.21 -2.88 -0.28
C ALA A 82 -7.47 -3.87 0.87
N LEU A 83 -7.35 -5.18 0.60
CA LEU A 83 -7.49 -6.23 1.62
C LEU A 83 -6.38 -6.13 2.66
N THR A 84 -5.13 -5.94 2.24
CA THR A 84 -3.99 -5.73 3.14
C THR A 84 -4.23 -4.52 4.04
N ALA A 85 -4.72 -3.40 3.49
CA ALA A 85 -5.07 -2.23 4.29
C ALA A 85 -6.11 -2.57 5.36
N ILE A 86 -7.21 -3.22 4.98
CA ILE A 86 -8.26 -3.61 5.94
C ILE A 86 -7.68 -4.47 7.07
N PHE A 87 -6.87 -5.48 6.75
CA PHE A 87 -6.23 -6.31 7.76
C PHE A 87 -5.23 -5.52 8.62
N GLN A 88 -4.47 -4.59 8.04
CA GLN A 88 -3.52 -3.75 8.78
C GLN A 88 -4.26 -2.85 9.79
N GLY A 89 -5.39 -2.27 9.40
CA GLY A 89 -6.27 -1.52 10.28
C GLY A 89 -6.89 -2.38 11.39
N ALA A 90 -7.33 -3.59 11.07
CA ALA A 90 -7.86 -4.53 12.06
C ALA A 90 -6.80 -4.95 13.09
N VAL A 91 -5.58 -5.28 12.64
CA VAL A 91 -4.43 -5.59 13.51
C VAL A 91 -4.07 -4.39 14.40
N ALA A 92 -4.09 -3.17 13.85
CA ALA A 92 -3.86 -1.97 14.64
C ALA A 92 -4.91 -1.79 15.75
N LEU A 93 -6.19 -2.01 15.45
CA LEU A 93 -7.25 -1.98 16.46
C LEU A 93 -7.05 -3.05 17.53
N LEU A 94 -6.68 -4.28 17.16
CA LEU A 94 -6.38 -5.34 18.13
C LEU A 94 -5.19 -4.97 19.02
N ALA A 95 -4.13 -4.39 18.45
CA ALA A 95 -2.96 -3.94 19.18
C ALA A 95 -3.28 -2.88 20.24
N PHE A 96 -4.26 -2.01 20.00
CA PHE A 96 -4.68 -0.98 20.97
C PHE A 96 -5.77 -1.44 21.95
N THR A 97 -6.76 -2.20 21.46
CA THR A 97 -7.96 -2.54 22.24
C THR A 97 -7.80 -3.84 23.04
N ARG A 98 -6.94 -4.75 22.58
CA ARG A 98 -6.71 -6.07 23.18
C ARG A 98 -5.22 -6.38 23.29
N THR A 99 -4.40 -5.38 23.66
CA THR A 99 -2.93 -5.49 23.67
C THR A 99 -2.42 -6.74 24.41
N ALA A 100 -2.91 -6.99 25.63
CA ALA A 100 -2.44 -8.10 26.46
C ALA A 100 -2.77 -9.47 25.85
N ASP A 101 -4.03 -9.66 25.44
CA ASP A 101 -4.48 -10.92 24.80
C ASP A 101 -3.77 -11.15 23.47
N PHE A 102 -3.59 -10.09 22.68
CA PHE A 102 -2.93 -10.18 21.39
C PHE A 102 -1.44 -10.49 21.53
N LEU A 103 -0.79 -9.94 22.54
CA LEU A 103 0.61 -10.24 22.86
C LEU A 103 0.81 -11.68 23.33
N ALA A 104 -0.16 -12.22 24.08
CA ALA A 104 -0.16 -13.63 24.49
C ALA A 104 -0.26 -14.57 23.27
N GLU A 105 -1.13 -14.25 22.31
CA GLU A 105 -1.28 -15.03 21.07
C GLU A 105 -0.04 -14.94 20.16
N LEU A 106 0.63 -13.78 20.16
CA LEU A 106 1.90 -13.59 19.44
C LEU A 106 3.04 -14.45 20.01
N GLN A 107 2.94 -14.90 21.26
CA GLN A 107 3.99 -15.63 21.99
C GLN A 107 5.33 -14.88 22.00
N SER A 108 5.29 -13.63 22.48
CA SER A 108 6.47 -12.77 22.69
C SER A 108 7.40 -13.31 23.79
N TYR A 109 8.72 -13.28 23.55
CA TYR A 109 9.75 -13.61 24.56
C TYR A 109 10.19 -12.38 25.39
N VAL A 110 9.72 -11.18 25.01
CA VAL A 110 9.99 -9.92 25.71
C VAL A 110 9.05 -9.77 26.92
N ARG A 111 9.53 -9.14 27.99
CA ARG A 111 8.73 -8.84 29.19
C ARG A 111 7.44 -8.11 28.79
N ASP A 112 6.31 -8.49 29.39
CA ASP A 112 4.98 -8.03 28.96
C ASP A 112 4.87 -6.50 28.89
N ASP A 113 5.50 -5.78 29.81
CA ASP A 113 5.52 -4.30 29.81
C ASP A 113 6.17 -3.73 28.53
N ASP A 114 7.36 -4.23 28.19
CA ASP A 114 8.14 -3.75 27.05
C ASP A 114 7.48 -4.21 25.73
N GLY A 115 6.99 -5.44 25.71
CA GLY A 115 6.27 -6.00 24.57
C GLY A 115 4.98 -5.23 24.27
N ALA A 116 4.24 -4.80 25.29
CA ALA A 116 3.03 -4.01 25.11
C ALA A 116 3.31 -2.62 24.49
N VAL A 117 4.44 -2.01 24.84
CA VAL A 117 4.87 -0.73 24.23
C VAL A 117 5.23 -0.95 22.76
N ILE A 118 6.03 -1.97 22.46
CA ILE A 118 6.41 -2.31 21.08
C ILE A 118 5.16 -2.61 20.24
N LEU A 119 4.22 -3.40 20.77
CA LEU A 119 2.99 -3.76 20.08
C LEU A 119 2.10 -2.54 19.81
N LYS A 120 2.05 -1.56 20.72
CA LYS A 120 1.35 -0.28 20.51
C LYS A 120 2.05 0.59 19.46
N MET A 121 3.38 0.57 19.40
CA MET A 121 4.13 1.23 18.31
C MET A 121 3.80 0.58 16.96
N VAL A 122 3.77 -0.76 16.90
CA VAL A 122 3.32 -1.50 15.70
C VAL A 122 1.89 -1.13 15.34
N GLY A 123 0.98 -1.05 16.30
CA GLY A 123 -0.42 -0.64 16.07
C GLY A 123 -0.54 0.81 15.57
N GLY A 124 0.24 1.74 16.13
CA GLY A 124 0.26 3.14 15.68
C GLY A 124 0.77 3.26 14.24
N LEU A 125 1.85 2.55 13.93
CA LEU A 125 2.39 2.52 12.58
C LEU A 125 1.48 1.77 11.60
N GLY A 126 0.78 0.73 12.05
CA GLY A 126 -0.28 0.05 11.29
C GLY A 126 -1.47 0.94 10.97
N THR A 127 -1.85 1.83 11.90
CA THR A 127 -2.89 2.85 11.65
C THR A 127 -2.42 3.85 10.59
N ALA A 128 -1.17 4.29 10.65
CA ALA A 128 -0.59 5.15 9.62
C ALA A 128 -0.54 4.46 8.25
N ILE A 129 -0.13 3.19 8.20
CA ILE A 129 -0.11 2.38 6.98
C ILE A 129 -1.52 2.27 6.39
N PHE A 130 -2.53 1.94 7.21
CA PHE A 130 -3.93 1.88 6.75
C PHE A 130 -4.35 3.16 6.02
N VAL A 131 -4.13 4.33 6.65
CA VAL A 131 -4.48 5.62 6.04
C VAL A 131 -3.69 5.88 4.75
N LEU A 132 -2.39 5.59 4.77
CA LEU A 132 -1.52 5.78 3.61
C LEU A 132 -1.86 4.82 2.45
N GLU A 133 -2.28 3.58 2.71
CA GLU A 133 -2.70 2.65 1.65
C GLU A 133 -3.98 3.13 0.96
N TRP A 134 -4.96 3.63 1.72
CA TRP A 134 -6.14 4.28 1.14
C TRP A 134 -5.78 5.53 0.33
N ALA A 135 -4.86 6.36 0.83
CA ALA A 135 -4.37 7.51 0.10
C ALA A 135 -3.66 7.10 -1.19
N ALA A 136 -2.83 6.06 -1.17
CA ALA A 136 -2.12 5.54 -2.34
C ALA A 136 -3.10 4.98 -3.39
N LEU A 137 -4.14 4.26 -2.97
CA LEU A 137 -5.20 3.77 -3.86
C LEU A 137 -5.98 4.92 -4.51
N ALA A 138 -6.33 5.95 -3.73
CA ALA A 138 -7.01 7.13 -4.25
C ALA A 138 -6.14 7.92 -5.24
N LEU A 139 -4.85 8.09 -4.94
CA LEU A 139 -3.88 8.74 -5.83
C LEU A 139 -3.66 7.93 -7.11
N ALA A 140 -3.56 6.60 -7.02
CA ALA A 140 -3.45 5.72 -8.18
C ALA A 140 -4.68 5.83 -9.08
N PHE A 141 -5.89 5.86 -8.48
CA PHE A 141 -7.12 6.06 -9.22
C PHE A 141 -7.16 7.43 -9.90
N SER A 142 -6.75 8.50 -9.21
CA SER A 142 -6.67 9.84 -9.81
C SER A 142 -5.69 9.91 -10.98
N LEU A 143 -4.52 9.28 -10.86
CA LEU A 143 -3.54 9.23 -11.96
C LEU A 143 -4.10 8.51 -13.18
N ARG A 144 -4.86 7.43 -12.96
CA ARG A 144 -5.49 6.67 -14.04
C ARG A 144 -6.56 7.48 -14.78
N LEU A 145 -7.40 8.21 -14.05
CA LEU A 145 -8.39 9.09 -14.67
C LEU A 145 -7.72 10.17 -15.56
N ASP A 146 -6.61 10.73 -15.09
CA ASP A 146 -5.83 11.72 -15.85
C ASP A 146 -5.12 11.09 -17.08
N GLU A 147 -4.85 9.78 -17.09
CA GLU A 147 -4.26 9.07 -18.25
C GLU A 147 -5.32 8.73 -19.31
N ASP A 148 -6.50 8.31 -18.90
CA ASP A 148 -7.61 8.00 -19.80
C ASP A 148 -8.09 9.27 -20.57
N ASP A 149 -8.11 10.44 -19.91
CA ASP A 149 -8.47 11.73 -20.52
C ASP A 149 -7.47 12.18 -21.61
N ASP A 150 -6.16 12.11 -21.32
CA ASP A 150 -5.10 12.43 -22.30
C ASP A 150 -5.18 11.52 -23.54
N GLY A 151 -5.48 10.23 -23.36
CA GLY A 151 -5.58 9.25 -24.45
C GLY A 151 -6.75 9.53 -25.41
N ASP A 152 -7.90 9.94 -24.88
CA ASP A 152 -9.08 10.32 -25.67
C ASP A 152 -8.83 11.60 -26.48
N ASP A 153 -8.13 12.58 -25.90
CA ASP A 153 -7.77 13.84 -26.58
C ASP A 153 -6.79 13.61 -27.75
N ASP A 154 -5.77 12.78 -27.56
CA ASP A 154 -4.82 12.42 -28.61
C ASP A 154 -5.50 11.65 -29.74
N LEU A 155 -6.41 10.73 -29.43
CA LEU A 155 -7.19 9.99 -30.43
C LEU A 155 -8.09 10.92 -31.24
N ARG A 156 -8.76 11.87 -30.60
CA ARG A 156 -9.59 12.89 -31.26
C ARG A 156 -8.76 13.78 -32.17
N ARG A 157 -7.58 14.19 -31.72
CA ARG A 157 -6.65 15.01 -32.52
C ARG A 157 -6.13 14.25 -33.73
N ALA A 158 -5.78 12.97 -33.58
CA ALA A 158 -5.35 12.11 -34.68
C ALA A 158 -6.46 11.92 -35.73
N LYS A 159 -7.71 11.72 -35.29
CA LYS A 159 -8.86 11.61 -36.20
C LYS A 159 -9.12 12.90 -36.97
N ASN A 160 -9.08 14.06 -36.29
CA ASN A 160 -9.25 15.37 -36.93
C ASN A 160 -8.18 15.64 -37.99
N TRP A 161 -6.94 15.18 -37.76
CA TRP A 161 -5.88 15.25 -38.75
C TRP A 161 -6.15 14.32 -39.93
N ALA A 162 -6.54 13.07 -39.71
CA ALA A 162 -6.87 12.14 -40.80
C ALA A 162 -7.99 12.68 -41.70
N ASP A 163 -9.04 13.25 -41.13
CA ASP A 163 -10.16 13.85 -41.88
C ASP A 163 -9.72 15.08 -42.70
N ALA A 164 -8.74 15.85 -42.23
CA ALA A 164 -8.21 17.02 -42.95
C ALA A 164 -7.38 16.68 -44.20
N TYR A 165 -6.84 15.46 -44.28
CA TYR A 165 -6.03 14.98 -45.42
C TYR A 165 -6.81 14.15 -46.44
N HIS A 166 -8.09 13.86 -46.18
CA HIS A 166 -8.98 13.12 -47.07
C HIS A 166 -9.85 14.01 -47.98
N VAL A 167 -9.40 15.23 -48.30
CA VAL A 167 -10.03 16.15 -49.28
C VAL A 167 -9.37 16.04 -50.65
#